data_AF-A0A3D5I4A3-F1
#
_entry.id   AF-A0A3D5I4A3-F1
#
_cell.length_a   1.000
_cell.length_b   1.000
_cell.length_c   1.000
_cell.angle_alpha   90.00
_cell.angle_beta   90.00
_cell.angle_gamma   90.00
#
_symmetry.space_group_name_H-M   'P 1'
#
loop_
_entity.id
_entity.type
_entity.pdbx_description
1 polymer ?
#
loop_
_entity_poly.entity_id
_entity_poly.type
_entity_poly.pdbx_seq_one_letter_code
_entity_poly.pdbx_strand_id
1 'polypeptide(L)'
;MNDKSNKNIPRTMPRQSQTFTSEINAEIRRAAATGIYDIRGGGAKRRLPHFDDLLFLGASMSRYPLEGYREKCETSVTLGTRFSKKPIELDIPITIAGMSFGA
;
A
#
# COMPACT_ATOMS: atom_id res chain seq x y z
N MET A 1 -19.96 6.13 40.01
CA MET A 1 -21.17 5.58 39.37
C MET A 1 -20.79 4.23 38.77
N ASN A 2 -21.19 3.12 39.38
CA ASN A 2 -20.90 1.77 38.87
C ASN A 2 -21.87 1.45 37.72
N ASP A 3 -21.39 1.51 36.49
CA ASP A 3 -22.08 0.90 35.35
C ASP A 3 -21.98 -0.62 35.49
N LYS A 4 -23.01 -1.22 36.10
CA LYS A 4 -23.22 -2.68 36.05
C LYS A 4 -23.55 -3.03 34.60
N SER A 5 -22.52 -3.31 33.81
CA SER A 5 -22.69 -3.71 32.42
C SER A 5 -23.55 -4.97 32.34
N ASN A 6 -24.67 -4.83 31.65
CA ASN A 6 -25.68 -5.86 31.46
C ASN A 6 -25.05 -7.03 30.70
N LYS A 7 -24.59 -8.05 31.44
CA LYS A 7 -23.81 -9.20 30.94
C LYS A 7 -24.59 -10.15 30.00
N ASN A 8 -25.88 -9.90 29.78
CA ASN A 8 -26.80 -10.84 29.14
C ASN A 8 -27.28 -10.44 27.73
N ILE A 9 -26.67 -9.44 27.09
CA ILE A 9 -26.97 -9.10 25.69
C ILE A 9 -26.01 -9.91 24.79
N PRO A 10 -26.50 -10.84 23.94
CA PRO A 10 -25.62 -11.65 23.12
C PRO A 10 -24.88 -10.79 22.09
N ARG A 11 -23.55 -10.88 22.08
CA ARG A 11 -22.67 -10.10 21.19
C ARG A 11 -22.47 -10.83 19.86
N THR A 12 -22.65 -10.12 18.76
CA THR A 12 -22.36 -10.59 17.40
C THR A 12 -20.86 -10.55 17.07
N MET A 13 -20.38 -11.49 16.24
CA MET A 13 -18.95 -11.60 15.87
C MET A 13 -18.56 -10.66 14.71
N PRO A 14 -17.33 -10.09 14.73
CA PRO A 14 -16.82 -9.22 13.66
C PRO A 14 -16.34 -9.98 12.42
N ARG A 15 -16.52 -9.40 11.22
CA ARG A 15 -16.16 -9.97 9.89
C ARG A 15 -14.89 -9.31 9.31
N GLN A 16 -13.97 -10.09 8.73
CA GLN A 16 -12.60 -9.66 8.33
C GLN A 16 -12.39 -9.46 6.81
N SER A 17 -11.38 -8.65 6.43
CA SER A 17 -10.96 -8.36 5.04
C SER A 17 -10.18 -9.52 4.40
N GLN A 18 -10.30 -9.70 3.07
CA GLN A 18 -9.66 -10.79 2.33
C GLN A 18 -8.18 -10.54 1.98
N THR A 19 -7.81 -9.29 1.67
CA THR A 19 -6.43 -8.89 1.31
C THR A 19 -5.66 -8.35 2.51
N PHE A 20 -6.37 -7.76 3.49
CA PHE A 20 -5.79 -7.24 4.73
C PHE A 20 -6.30 -8.06 5.90
N THR A 21 -5.84 -9.30 5.97
CA THR A 21 -6.18 -10.21 7.07
C THR A 21 -5.66 -9.65 8.40
N SER A 22 -6.20 -10.13 9.52
CA SER A 22 -5.71 -9.76 10.86
C SER A 22 -4.20 -10.02 11.01
N GLU A 23 -3.67 -11.02 10.32
CA GLU A 23 -2.25 -11.38 10.26
C GLU A 23 -1.43 -10.34 9.48
N ILE A 24 -1.92 -9.89 8.31
CA ILE A 24 -1.26 -8.86 7.48
C ILE A 24 -1.26 -7.50 8.20
N ASN A 25 -2.37 -7.16 8.86
CA ASN A 25 -2.46 -5.91 9.62
C ASN A 25 -1.56 -5.88 10.85
N ALA A 26 -1.34 -7.02 11.49
CA ALA A 26 -0.39 -7.11 12.60
C ALA A 26 1.06 -6.92 12.11
N GLU A 27 1.37 -7.41 10.91
CA GLU A 27 2.69 -7.27 10.29
C GLU A 27 2.97 -5.86 9.79
N ILE A 28 1.99 -5.20 9.16
CA ILE A 28 2.11 -3.79 8.78
C ILE A 28 2.39 -2.94 10.02
N ARG A 29 1.69 -3.21 11.14
CA ARG A 29 1.88 -2.48 12.40
C ARG A 29 3.23 -2.77 13.05
N ARG A 30 3.72 -4.02 13.00
CA ARG A 30 5.07 -4.35 13.44
C ARG A 30 6.11 -3.62 12.58
N ALA A 31 6.03 -3.76 11.26
CA ALA A 31 6.99 -3.20 10.31
C ALA A 31 7.03 -1.67 10.38
N ALA A 32 5.89 -1.01 10.61
CA ALA A 32 5.83 0.43 10.83
C ALA A 32 6.50 0.87 12.15
N ALA A 33 6.37 0.06 13.22
CA ALA A 33 6.91 0.40 14.54
C ALA A 33 8.41 0.06 14.70
N THR A 34 8.88 -1.03 14.11
CA THR A 34 10.28 -1.47 14.19
C THR A 34 11.11 -1.00 13.00
N GLY A 35 10.46 -0.62 11.90
CA GLY A 35 11.11 -0.45 10.59
C GLY A 35 11.54 -1.79 9.95
N ILE A 36 11.17 -2.94 10.53
CA ILE A 36 11.66 -4.28 10.15
C ILE A 36 10.47 -5.17 9.76
N TYR A 37 10.49 -5.71 8.54
CA TYR A 37 9.45 -6.59 7.99
C TYR A 37 9.51 -8.02 8.57
N ASP A 38 8.39 -8.73 8.56
CA ASP A 38 8.30 -10.10 9.08
C ASP A 38 8.61 -11.15 8.01
N ILE A 39 9.34 -12.20 8.38
CA ILE A 39 9.64 -13.33 7.49
C ILE A 39 8.78 -14.51 7.95
N ARG A 40 7.66 -14.75 7.26
CA ARG A 40 6.71 -15.82 7.57
C ARG A 40 6.55 -16.81 6.43
N GLY A 41 6.36 -18.10 6.76
CA GLY A 41 6.01 -19.15 5.81
C GLY A 41 4.51 -19.43 5.79
N GLY A 42 3.80 -18.96 4.74
CA GLY A 42 2.40 -19.35 4.42
C GLY A 42 1.49 -18.19 3.96
N GLY A 43 1.25 -18.06 2.64
CA GLY A 43 0.53 -16.94 1.98
C GLY A 43 -0.97 -17.17 1.64
N ALA A 44 -1.54 -16.28 0.82
CA ALA A 44 -2.99 -16.11 0.53
C ALA A 44 -3.78 -17.41 0.25
N LYS A 45 -4.93 -17.62 0.94
CA LYS A 45 -5.72 -18.88 0.90
C LYS A 45 -6.73 -19.04 -0.27
N ARG A 46 -7.05 -17.99 -1.04
CA ARG A 46 -7.66 -18.06 -2.39
C ARG A 46 -7.19 -16.89 -3.26
N ARG A 47 -7.05 -17.09 -4.58
CA ARG A 47 -6.29 -16.19 -5.49
C ARG A 47 -7.11 -14.99 -6.00
N LEU A 48 -6.60 -13.78 -5.80
CA LEU A 48 -7.03 -12.54 -6.47
C LEU A 48 -5.94 -12.11 -7.44
N PRO A 49 -6.28 -11.38 -8.52
CA PRO A 49 -5.26 -10.71 -9.31
C PRO A 49 -4.58 -9.64 -8.48
N HIS A 50 -3.34 -9.94 -8.13
CA HIS A 50 -2.46 -9.02 -7.43
C HIS A 50 -1.67 -8.22 -8.45
N PHE A 51 -0.86 -7.26 -8.01
CA PHE A 51 0.14 -6.67 -8.91
C PHE A 51 1.04 -7.76 -9.56
N ASP A 52 1.14 -8.94 -8.94
CA ASP A 52 1.78 -10.16 -9.47
C ASP A 52 1.14 -10.73 -10.75
N ASP A 53 -0.09 -10.34 -11.09
CA ASP A 53 -0.76 -10.80 -12.30
C ASP A 53 -0.45 -9.88 -13.53
N LEU A 54 0.45 -8.89 -13.38
CA LEU A 54 0.89 -7.98 -14.44
C LEU A 54 2.31 -8.31 -14.93
N LEU A 55 2.52 -8.33 -16.25
CA LEU A 55 3.84 -8.50 -16.89
C LEU A 55 4.32 -7.19 -17.51
N PHE A 56 5.51 -6.73 -17.08
CA PHE A 56 6.19 -5.59 -17.70
C PHE A 56 7.12 -6.06 -18.82
N LEU A 57 7.01 -5.44 -20.00
CA LEU A 57 7.86 -5.76 -21.15
C LEU A 57 9.18 -5.00 -21.07
N GLY A 58 10.30 -5.74 -21.14
CA GLY A 58 11.62 -5.15 -21.18
C GLY A 58 11.95 -4.52 -22.55
N ALA A 59 12.75 -3.45 -22.53
CA ALA A 59 13.40 -2.95 -23.72
C ALA A 59 14.69 -3.75 -23.97
N SER A 60 14.72 -4.55 -25.05
CA SER A 60 15.91 -5.35 -25.40
C SER A 60 16.25 -5.30 -26.88
N MET A 61 15.25 -5.20 -27.75
CA MET A 61 15.46 -5.21 -29.20
C MET A 61 15.43 -3.83 -29.85
N SER A 62 14.52 -2.95 -29.42
CA SER A 62 14.32 -1.64 -30.07
C SER A 62 15.09 -0.50 -29.41
N ARG A 63 15.41 -0.62 -28.11
CA ARG A 63 16.16 0.37 -27.34
C ARG A 63 16.98 -0.32 -26.27
N TYR A 64 18.13 0.29 -25.98
CA TYR A 64 18.91 -0.06 -24.81
C TYR A 64 18.19 0.41 -23.54
N PRO A 65 18.15 -0.41 -22.48
CA PRO A 65 17.59 0.00 -21.19
C PRO A 65 18.44 1.11 -20.59
N LEU A 66 17.80 2.03 -19.88
CA LEU A 66 18.51 3.10 -19.21
C LEU A 66 19.34 2.55 -18.05
N GLU A 67 20.56 3.04 -17.91
CA GLU A 67 21.42 2.71 -16.78
C GLU A 67 21.18 3.71 -15.65
N GLY A 68 20.40 3.35 -14.63
CA GLY A 68 19.94 4.28 -13.58
C GLY A 68 21.03 5.00 -12.76
N TYR A 69 22.32 4.64 -12.90
CA TYR A 69 23.46 5.36 -12.32
C TYR A 69 24.18 6.28 -13.31
N ARG A 70 24.03 6.03 -14.63
CA ARG A 70 24.60 6.88 -15.70
C ARG A 70 23.58 7.90 -16.21
N GLU A 71 22.30 7.56 -16.14
CA GLU A 71 21.21 8.29 -16.74
C GLU A 71 20.15 8.60 -15.69
N LYS A 72 19.66 9.85 -15.69
CA LYS A 72 18.64 10.30 -14.75
C LYS A 72 17.26 9.82 -15.20
N CYS A 73 16.58 9.05 -14.35
CA CYS A 73 15.17 8.76 -14.50
C CYS A 73 14.33 9.92 -13.96
N GLU A 74 13.53 10.54 -14.82
CA GLU A 74 12.59 11.58 -14.41
C GLU A 74 11.37 10.95 -13.74
N THR A 75 11.17 11.27 -12.46
CA THR A 75 10.06 10.75 -11.64
C THR A 75 9.03 11.83 -11.31
N SER A 76 9.26 13.06 -11.76
CA SER A 76 8.32 14.15 -11.59
C SER A 76 7.03 13.87 -12.36
N VAL A 77 5.90 14.13 -11.70
CA VAL A 77 4.57 13.91 -12.27
C VAL A 77 3.76 15.19 -12.12
N THR A 78 3.19 15.64 -13.23
CA THR A 78 2.24 16.74 -13.24
C THR A 78 0.82 16.20 -13.31
N LEU A 79 -0.01 16.51 -12.31
CA LEU A 79 -1.42 16.16 -12.26
C LEU A 79 -2.28 17.32 -12.79
N GLY A 80 -3.26 16.99 -13.65
CA GLY A 80 -4.22 17.96 -14.17
C GLY A 80 -3.81 18.66 -15.47
N THR A 81 -2.81 18.14 -16.19
CA THR A 81 -2.27 18.71 -17.44
C THR A 81 -3.30 18.94 -18.55
N ARG A 82 -4.41 18.18 -18.57
CA ARG A 82 -5.41 18.25 -19.65
C ARG A 82 -6.45 19.37 -19.50
N PHE A 83 -6.92 19.65 -18.29
CA PHE A 83 -8.07 20.56 -18.06
C PHE A 83 -7.88 21.54 -16.89
N SER A 84 -6.82 21.40 -16.09
CA SER A 84 -6.62 22.28 -14.94
C SER A 84 -6.08 23.64 -15.40
N LYS A 85 -6.68 24.72 -14.88
CA LYS A 85 -6.11 26.07 -15.02
C LYS A 85 -4.79 26.23 -14.26
N LYS A 86 -4.55 25.41 -13.23
CA LYS A 86 -3.32 25.35 -12.43
C LYS A 86 -2.98 23.89 -12.12
N PRO A 87 -2.17 23.23 -12.96
CA PRO A 87 -1.69 21.86 -12.71
C PRO A 87 -0.85 21.77 -11.44
N ILE A 88 -0.81 20.59 -10.82
CA ILE A 88 0.00 20.30 -9.63
C ILE A 88 1.23 19.53 -10.07
N GLU A 89 2.41 20.00 -9.67
CA GLU A 89 3.68 19.35 -9.94
C GLU A 89 4.14 18.62 -8.67
N LEU A 90 4.49 17.35 -8.83
CA LEU A 90 5.04 16.49 -7.79
C LEU A 90 6.42 16.02 -8.24
N ASP A 91 7.39 16.03 -7.32
CA ASP A 91 8.75 15.57 -7.64
C ASP A 91 8.82 14.04 -7.85
N ILE A 92 7.93 13.28 -7.20
CA ILE A 92 7.86 11.81 -7.28
C ILE A 92 6.40 11.32 -7.29
N PRO A 93 6.10 10.14 -7.86
CA PRO A 93 4.73 9.61 -7.98
C PRO A 93 4.21 8.98 -6.68
N ILE A 94 4.84 9.27 -5.54
CA ILE A 94 4.52 8.70 -4.23
C ILE A 94 4.20 9.85 -3.30
N THR A 95 2.96 9.92 -2.83
CA THR A 95 2.56 10.88 -1.81
C THR A 95 2.22 10.15 -0.52
N ILE A 96 2.87 10.55 0.57
CA ILE A 96 2.49 10.12 1.92
C ILE A 96 1.37 11.07 2.34
N ALA A 97 0.13 10.58 2.31
CA ALA A 97 -0.99 11.35 2.84
C ALA A 97 -0.71 11.68 4.31
N GLY A 98 -0.99 12.93 4.73
CA GLY A 98 -0.86 13.32 6.13
C GLY A 98 -1.78 12.45 6.99
N MET A 99 -1.19 11.48 7.70
CA MET A 99 -1.92 10.66 8.65
C MET A 99 -2.25 11.56 9.84
N SER A 100 -3.52 11.87 10.05
CA SER A 100 -3.94 12.51 11.31
C SER A 100 -3.62 11.57 12.47
N PHE A 101 -3.23 12.16 13.60
CA PHE A 101 -2.83 11.52 14.87
C PHE A 101 -3.43 10.10 15.07
N GLY A 102 -2.65 9.05 14.79
CA GLY A 102 -3.01 7.65 15.07
C GLY A 102 -2.98 6.67 13.88
N ALA A 103 -1.82 6.50 13.26
CA ALA A 103 -1.49 5.33 12.45
C ALA A 103 -0.53 4.40 13.19
#